data_AF-A0A2K3DAT4-F1
#
_entry.id   AF-A0A2K3DAT4-F1
#
_cell.length_a   1.000
_cell.length_b   1.000
_cell.length_c   1.000
_cell.angle_alpha   90.00
_cell.angle_beta   90.00
_cell.angle_gamma   90.00
#
_symmetry.space_group_name_H-M   'P 1'
#
loop_
_entity.id
_entity.type
_entity.pdbx_description
1 polymer ?
#
loop_
_entity_poly.entity_id
_entity_poly.type
_entity_poly.pdbx_seq_one_letter_code
_entity_poly.pdbx_strand_id
1 'polypeptide(L)'
;MAALAGSANGKAPGSDGVPYEVYKVFWELLGPRLCAAAAAAFAAAADAHDGGEMAAALPASWREGIITLIYKGKSLDRAELASYRPITLLNCDFKMVSKAVSARLQPALDAVVDELQTAFITGRWIGDNALYLQGLIEWMRLDVGADGTPRQGGALYFLDIEKAYDRVHRQWLYASAEGLGFGPRMLRWIRLLTANGSARVCVNGMLSDAFPVLNGLPQGSTASPPLGEQAPPAAHHADDTTLTARDPAVDGPVLMAAVQLFCRASNACVHPDKSKE
;
A
#
# COMPACT_ATOMS: atom_id res chain seq x y z
N MET A 1 18.89 -11.80 -5.78
CA MET A 1 19.34 -11.09 -7.00
C MET A 1 18.26 -10.25 -7.68
N ALA A 2 17.11 -10.80 -8.10
CA ALA A 2 16.09 -10.02 -8.81
C ALA A 2 15.65 -8.73 -8.10
N ALA A 3 15.47 -8.78 -6.76
CA ALA A 3 15.12 -7.60 -5.97
C ALA A 3 16.16 -6.47 -6.08
N LEU A 4 17.45 -6.81 -5.97
CA LEU A 4 18.58 -5.88 -6.09
C LEU A 4 18.75 -5.35 -7.51
N ALA A 5 18.64 -6.22 -8.52
CA ALA A 5 18.75 -5.85 -9.92
C ALA A 5 17.70 -4.82 -10.31
N GLY A 6 16.45 -4.99 -9.84
CA GLY A 6 15.38 -4.02 -10.07
C GLY A 6 15.43 -2.76 -9.20
N SER A 7 16.42 -2.60 -8.30
CA SER A 7 16.54 -1.40 -7.46
C SER A 7 17.34 -0.32 -8.18
N ALA A 8 16.82 0.90 -8.26
CA ALA A 8 17.46 2.00 -8.94
C ALA A 8 18.65 2.58 -8.15
N ASN A 9 19.65 3.09 -8.86
CA ASN A 9 20.75 3.87 -8.29
C ASN A 9 20.29 5.28 -7.89
N GLY A 10 21.09 5.96 -7.06
CA GLY A 10 20.85 7.34 -6.62
C GLY A 10 19.64 7.50 -5.68
N LYS A 11 19.22 6.40 -5.03
CA LYS A 11 18.15 6.44 -4.03
C LYS A 11 18.74 6.71 -2.66
N ALA A 12 18.04 7.53 -1.87
CA ALA A 12 18.45 7.82 -0.50
C ALA A 12 18.42 6.55 0.38
N PRO A 13 19.51 6.24 1.11
CA PRO A 13 19.54 5.15 2.07
C PRO A 13 18.71 5.49 3.33
N GLY A 14 18.56 4.50 4.22
CA GLY A 14 17.94 4.72 5.54
C GLY A 14 18.97 5.21 6.56
N SER A 15 18.76 4.89 7.84
CA SER A 15 19.59 5.37 8.95
C SER A 15 21.02 4.83 8.95
N ASP A 16 21.28 3.71 8.27
CA ASP A 16 22.62 3.11 8.15
C ASP A 16 23.50 3.80 7.09
N GLY A 17 22.92 4.64 6.23
CA GLY A 17 23.64 5.30 5.14
C GLY A 17 24.11 4.37 4.02
N VAL A 18 23.70 3.10 3.98
CA VAL A 18 24.19 2.12 2.99
C VAL A 18 23.27 2.09 1.75
N PRO A 19 23.73 2.58 0.59
CA PRO A 19 22.91 2.64 -0.61
C PRO A 19 22.91 1.31 -1.39
N TYR A 20 21.99 1.16 -2.35
CA TYR A 20 21.88 -0.07 -3.17
C TYR A 20 23.16 -0.39 -3.94
N GLU A 21 23.93 0.62 -4.32
CA GLU A 21 25.18 0.52 -5.07
C GLU A 21 26.22 -0.31 -4.32
N VAL A 22 26.29 -0.18 -2.99
CA VAL A 22 27.17 -1.02 -2.15
C VAL A 22 26.76 -2.48 -2.27
N TYR A 23 25.46 -2.78 -2.21
CA TYR A 23 24.95 -4.14 -2.40
C TYR A 23 25.18 -4.67 -3.83
N LYS A 24 25.12 -3.80 -4.86
CA LYS A 24 25.40 -4.19 -6.25
C LYS A 24 26.86 -4.55 -6.47
N VAL A 25 27.78 -3.78 -5.89
CA VAL A 25 29.23 -4.00 -6.03
C VAL A 25 29.68 -5.20 -5.18
N PHE A 26 29.20 -5.30 -3.94
CA PHE A 26 29.68 -6.29 -2.97
C PHE A 26 28.68 -7.43 -2.74
N TRP A 27 27.88 -7.79 -3.74
CA TRP A 27 26.82 -8.80 -3.59
C TRP A 27 27.35 -10.14 -3.11
N GLU A 28 28.47 -10.61 -3.66
CA GLU A 28 29.07 -11.90 -3.27
C GLU A 28 29.43 -11.94 -1.77
N LEU A 29 29.72 -10.79 -1.17
CA LEU A 29 30.04 -10.67 0.25
C LEU A 29 28.78 -10.43 1.10
N LEU A 30 27.88 -9.55 0.67
CA LEU A 30 26.75 -9.07 1.47
C LEU A 30 25.47 -9.89 1.27
N GLY A 31 25.25 -10.43 0.07
CA GLY A 31 24.08 -11.22 -0.31
C GLY A 31 23.85 -12.44 0.59
N PRO A 32 24.87 -13.30 0.82
CA PRO A 32 24.72 -14.43 1.73
C PRO A 32 24.34 -14.01 3.16
N ARG A 33 24.93 -12.91 3.66
CA ARG A 33 24.64 -12.39 5.01
C ARG A 33 23.22 -11.82 5.10
N LEU A 34 22.78 -11.11 4.08
CA LEU A 34 21.40 -10.61 3.99
C LEU A 34 20.39 -11.75 4.00
N CYS A 35 20.63 -12.79 3.20
CA CYS A 35 19.78 -13.98 3.17
C CYS A 35 19.77 -14.70 4.54
N ALA A 36 20.93 -14.82 5.20
CA ALA A 36 21.03 -15.40 6.53
C ALA A 36 20.26 -14.58 7.58
N ALA A 37 20.38 -13.25 7.56
CA ALA A 37 19.64 -12.36 8.44
C ALA A 37 18.12 -12.47 8.23
N ALA A 38 17.67 -12.50 6.98
CA ALA A 38 16.26 -12.69 6.65
C ALA A 38 15.73 -14.07 7.11
N ALA A 39 16.50 -15.14 6.90
CA ALA A 39 16.13 -16.48 7.35
C ALA A 39 16.09 -16.58 8.89
N ALA A 40 17.07 -15.98 9.57
CA ALA A 40 17.10 -15.92 11.03
C ALA A 40 15.91 -15.16 11.59
N ALA A 41 15.56 -14.01 11.01
CA ALA A 41 14.38 -13.24 11.41
C ALA A 41 13.07 -14.03 11.21
N PHE A 42 12.94 -14.74 10.09
CA PHE A 42 11.78 -15.59 9.82
C PHE A 42 11.65 -16.76 10.81
N ALA A 43 12.78 -17.37 11.18
CA ALA A 43 12.83 -18.45 12.15
C ALA A 43 12.51 -17.95 13.56
N ALA A 44 13.10 -16.82 13.98
CA ALA A 44 12.88 -16.22 15.30
C ALA A 44 11.43 -15.75 15.50
N ALA A 45 10.73 -15.38 14.42
CA ALA A 45 9.32 -15.00 14.45
C ALA A 45 8.35 -16.20 14.53
N ALA A 46 8.82 -17.43 14.78
CA ALA A 46 7.97 -18.61 14.79
C ALA A 46 6.92 -18.61 15.88
N ASP A 47 7.34 -18.18 17.07
CA ASP A 47 6.53 -18.17 18.28
C ASP A 47 6.10 -16.74 18.63
N ALA A 48 6.13 -15.82 17.66
CA ALA A 48 5.72 -14.44 17.86
C ALA A 48 4.20 -14.29 17.68
N HIS A 49 3.55 -13.68 18.65
CA HIS A 49 2.09 -13.54 18.74
C HIS A 49 1.62 -12.10 18.52
N ASP A 50 2.50 -11.11 18.72
CA ASP A 50 2.19 -9.70 18.56
C ASP A 50 3.22 -8.92 17.74
N GLY A 51 2.93 -7.65 17.46
CA GLY A 51 3.80 -6.78 16.66
C GLY A 51 5.13 -6.44 17.32
N GLY A 52 5.24 -6.53 18.64
CA GLY A 52 6.46 -6.30 19.41
C GLY A 52 7.39 -7.51 19.37
N GLU A 53 6.85 -8.72 19.54
CA GLU A 53 7.59 -9.98 19.39
C GLU A 53 8.08 -10.17 17.94
N MET A 54 7.21 -9.86 16.95
CA MET A 54 7.61 -9.83 15.54
C MET A 54 8.77 -8.85 15.30
N ALA A 55 8.74 -7.69 15.96
CA ALA A 55 9.80 -6.70 15.87
C ALA A 55 11.09 -7.19 16.54
N ALA A 56 11.00 -7.89 17.68
CA ALA A 56 12.17 -8.43 18.36
C ALA A 56 12.92 -9.48 17.52
N ALA A 57 12.21 -10.16 16.60
CA ALA A 57 12.82 -11.09 15.64
C ALA A 57 13.61 -10.40 14.52
N LEU A 58 13.37 -9.12 14.26
CA LEU A 58 14.06 -8.36 13.20
C LEU A 58 15.38 -7.76 13.71
N PRO A 59 16.39 -7.60 12.83
CA PRO A 59 17.54 -6.75 13.11
C PRO A 59 17.10 -5.35 13.53
N ALA A 60 17.76 -4.77 14.53
CA ALA A 60 17.40 -3.44 15.05
C ALA A 60 17.40 -2.37 13.95
N SER A 61 18.35 -2.42 13.02
CA SER A 61 18.46 -1.50 11.88
C SER A 61 17.27 -1.58 10.91
N TRP A 62 16.59 -2.73 10.81
CA TRP A 62 15.44 -2.89 9.90
C TRP A 62 14.17 -2.24 10.43
N ARG A 63 14.15 -1.89 11.72
CA ARG A 63 13.00 -1.33 12.41
C ARG A 63 13.04 0.17 12.53
N GLU A 64 14.11 0.81 12.09
CA GLU A 64 14.26 2.27 12.15
C GLU A 64 13.97 2.89 10.78
N GLY A 65 13.10 3.91 10.78
CA GLY A 65 12.80 4.72 9.61
C GLY A 65 13.13 6.19 9.83
N ILE A 66 13.66 6.86 8.82
CA ILE A 66 13.82 8.32 8.84
C ILE A 66 12.71 8.94 7.99
N ILE A 67 11.80 9.68 8.62
CA ILE A 67 10.73 10.40 7.93
C ILE A 67 11.29 11.74 7.44
N THR A 68 11.26 11.95 6.14
CA THR A 68 11.57 13.24 5.51
C THR A 68 10.34 13.82 4.83
N LEU A 69 10.28 15.15 4.71
CA LEU A 69 9.13 15.85 4.13
C LEU A 69 9.43 16.29 2.70
N ILE A 70 8.62 15.83 1.74
CA ILE A 70 8.68 16.26 0.35
C ILE A 70 7.55 17.26 0.09
N TYR A 71 7.91 18.47 -0.34
CA TYR A 71 6.94 19.50 -0.68
C TYR A 71 6.12 19.14 -1.93
N LYS A 72 4.77 19.24 -1.84
CA LYS A 72 3.85 18.73 -2.86
C LYS A 72 3.74 19.60 -4.13
N GLY A 73 3.95 20.92 -4.07
CA GLY A 73 3.77 21.74 -5.28
C GLY A 73 3.80 23.26 -5.07
N LYS A 74 3.93 24.02 -6.16
CA LYS A 74 4.30 25.45 -6.14
C LYS A 74 3.26 26.40 -5.55
N SER A 75 1.98 26.05 -5.54
CA SER A 75 0.87 26.93 -5.13
C SER A 75 0.31 26.64 -3.73
N LEU A 76 0.96 25.75 -2.97
CA LEU A 76 0.57 25.44 -1.61
C LEU A 76 1.33 26.35 -0.62
N ASP A 77 0.77 26.59 0.55
CA ASP A 77 1.49 27.34 1.58
C ASP A 77 2.57 26.45 2.20
N ARG A 78 3.81 26.94 2.26
CA ARG A 78 4.94 26.24 2.88
C ARG A 78 4.86 26.19 4.41
N ALA A 79 4.05 27.04 5.03
CA ALA A 79 3.77 27.00 6.46
C ALA A 79 2.82 25.85 6.83
N GLU A 80 2.02 25.36 5.89
CA GLU A 80 1.05 24.30 6.12
C GLU A 80 1.69 22.91 6.03
N LEU A 81 1.58 22.11 7.10
CA LEU A 81 2.10 20.73 7.12
C LEU A 81 1.42 19.86 6.05
N ALA A 82 0.16 20.14 5.74
CA ALA A 82 -0.60 19.46 4.70
C ALA A 82 0.03 19.60 3.30
N SER A 83 0.86 20.63 3.09
CA SER A 83 1.60 20.88 1.84
C SER A 83 2.78 19.95 1.62
N TYR A 84 3.11 19.10 2.60
CA TYR A 84 4.21 18.15 2.54
C TYR A 84 3.69 16.72 2.53
N ARG A 85 4.46 15.84 1.88
CA ARG A 85 4.28 14.39 1.90
C ARG A 85 5.39 13.79 2.75
N PRO A 86 5.07 13.09 3.84
CA PRO A 86 6.07 12.33 4.57
C PRO A 86 6.54 11.14 3.71
N ILE A 87 7.85 10.89 3.68
CA ILE A 87 8.44 9.69 3.08
C ILE A 87 9.35 9.06 4.11
N THR A 88 9.17 7.77 4.35
CA THR A 88 9.99 7.00 5.26
C THR A 88 11.17 6.36 4.51
N LEU A 89 12.37 6.80 4.84
CA LEU A 89 13.62 6.20 4.41
C LEU A 89 13.93 5.00 5.31
N LEU A 90 13.65 3.80 4.78
CA LEU A 90 14.11 2.53 5.37
C LEU A 90 15.42 2.09 4.74
N ASN A 91 16.19 1.27 5.46
CA ASN A 91 17.47 0.74 4.98
C ASN A 91 17.28 -0.14 3.74
N CYS A 92 18.28 -0.10 2.86
CA CYS A 92 18.25 -0.78 1.57
C CYS A 92 18.17 -2.31 1.71
N ASP A 93 18.79 -2.89 2.74
CA ASP A 93 18.69 -4.31 3.06
C ASP A 93 17.26 -4.75 3.35
N PHE A 94 16.58 -4.06 4.27
CA PHE A 94 15.18 -4.34 4.58
C PHE A 94 14.29 -4.17 3.35
N LYS A 95 14.47 -3.09 2.58
CA LYS A 95 13.73 -2.86 1.33
C LYS A 95 13.93 -3.97 0.30
N MET A 96 15.13 -4.56 0.21
CA MET A 96 15.39 -5.70 -0.67
C MET A 96 14.64 -6.95 -0.21
N VAL A 97 14.60 -7.24 1.09
CA VAL A 97 13.85 -8.37 1.66
C VAL A 97 12.36 -8.16 1.41
N SER A 98 11.83 -6.98 1.74
CA SER A 98 10.44 -6.60 1.48
C SER A 98 10.07 -6.76 0.01
N LYS A 99 10.94 -6.33 -0.90
CA LYS A 99 10.74 -6.48 -2.35
C LYS A 99 10.74 -7.94 -2.80
N ALA A 100 11.62 -8.76 -2.23
CA ALA A 100 11.69 -10.18 -2.56
C ALA A 100 10.46 -10.97 -2.05
N VAL A 101 9.86 -10.54 -0.96
CA VAL A 101 8.58 -11.09 -0.45
C VAL A 101 7.43 -10.60 -1.32
N SER A 102 7.32 -9.29 -1.57
CA SER A 102 6.29 -8.72 -2.47
C SER A 102 6.27 -9.41 -3.82
N ALA A 103 7.43 -9.62 -4.44
CA ALA A 103 7.51 -10.30 -5.74
C ALA A 103 6.94 -11.72 -5.71
N ARG A 104 7.01 -12.43 -4.57
CA ARG A 104 6.38 -13.74 -4.41
C ARG A 104 4.88 -13.67 -4.10
N LEU A 105 4.42 -12.53 -3.58
CA LEU A 105 3.01 -12.27 -3.29
C LEU A 105 2.22 -11.95 -4.56
N GLN A 106 2.88 -11.34 -5.56
CA GLN A 106 2.25 -10.85 -6.79
C GLN A 106 1.35 -11.87 -7.52
N PRO A 107 1.78 -13.12 -7.81
CA PRO A 107 0.91 -14.06 -8.52
C PRO A 107 -0.32 -14.48 -7.71
N ALA A 108 -0.20 -14.54 -6.38
CA ALA A 108 -1.32 -14.86 -5.51
C ALA A 108 -2.29 -13.69 -5.42
N LEU A 109 -1.79 -12.44 -5.35
CA LEU A 109 -2.65 -11.25 -5.39
C LEU A 109 -3.40 -11.15 -6.70
N ASP A 110 -2.72 -11.34 -7.84
CA ASP A 110 -3.36 -11.28 -9.15
C ASP A 110 -4.51 -12.28 -9.31
N ALA A 111 -4.43 -13.43 -8.62
CA ALA A 111 -5.47 -14.46 -8.65
C ALA A 111 -6.67 -14.18 -7.72
N VAL A 112 -6.51 -13.35 -6.68
CA VAL A 112 -7.56 -13.12 -5.65
C VAL A 112 -8.14 -11.71 -5.67
N VAL A 113 -7.45 -10.79 -6.34
CA VAL A 113 -7.85 -9.38 -6.47
C VAL A 113 -8.59 -9.17 -7.79
N ASP A 114 -9.74 -8.49 -7.71
CA ASP A 114 -10.61 -8.17 -8.85
C ASP A 114 -9.85 -7.51 -10.00
N GLU A 115 -10.16 -7.85 -11.25
CA GLU A 115 -9.46 -7.35 -12.45
C GLU A 115 -9.48 -5.82 -12.57
N LEU A 116 -10.51 -5.16 -12.04
CA LEU A 116 -10.64 -3.70 -12.05
C LEU A 116 -9.78 -3.00 -10.98
N GLN A 117 -9.12 -3.76 -10.09
CA GLN A 117 -8.04 -3.25 -9.25
C GLN A 117 -6.71 -3.32 -10.02
N THR A 118 -6.33 -2.21 -10.65
CA THR A 118 -5.20 -2.16 -11.60
C THR A 118 -3.90 -1.67 -10.97
N ALA A 119 -3.94 -1.07 -9.78
CA ALA A 119 -2.74 -0.60 -9.10
C ALA A 119 -1.98 -1.75 -8.43
N PHE A 120 -0.65 -1.60 -8.40
CA PHE A 120 0.30 -2.44 -7.65
C PHE A 120 0.26 -3.95 -7.93
N ILE A 121 -0.49 -4.41 -8.94
CA ILE A 121 -0.44 -5.75 -9.51
C ILE A 121 0.35 -5.72 -10.81
N THR A 122 1.36 -6.58 -10.91
CA THR A 122 2.26 -6.64 -12.04
C THR A 122 1.51 -7.09 -13.29
N GLY A 123 1.58 -6.29 -14.35
CA GLY A 123 0.95 -6.59 -15.64
C GLY A 123 -0.41 -5.92 -15.85
N ARG A 124 -0.99 -5.30 -14.81
CA ARG A 124 -2.23 -4.51 -14.94
C ARG A 124 -1.92 -3.06 -15.30
N TRP A 125 -2.76 -2.45 -16.12
CA TRP A 125 -2.56 -1.08 -16.60
C TRP A 125 -3.70 -0.17 -16.17
N ILE A 126 -3.37 1.03 -15.68
CA ILE A 126 -4.38 2.02 -15.28
C ILE A 126 -5.34 2.40 -16.42
N GLY A 127 -4.88 2.31 -17.66
CA GLY A 127 -5.73 2.61 -18.82
C GLY A 127 -6.87 1.60 -19.01
N ASP A 128 -6.77 0.40 -18.45
CA ASP A 128 -7.85 -0.58 -18.47
C ASP A 128 -9.08 -0.06 -17.70
N ASN A 129 -8.86 0.58 -16.55
CA ASN A 129 -9.93 1.24 -15.78
C ASN A 129 -10.55 2.41 -16.56
N ALA A 130 -9.73 3.20 -17.26
CA ALA A 130 -10.23 4.31 -18.07
C ALA A 130 -11.07 3.82 -19.26
N LEU A 131 -10.62 2.76 -19.95
CA LEU A 131 -11.33 2.15 -21.06
C LEU A 131 -12.63 1.49 -20.59
N TYR A 132 -12.60 0.79 -19.44
CA TYR A 132 -13.79 0.21 -18.83
C TYR A 132 -14.86 1.27 -18.54
N LEU A 133 -14.48 2.36 -17.87
CA LEU A 133 -15.42 3.45 -17.55
C LEU A 133 -15.96 4.13 -18.81
N GLN A 134 -15.12 4.36 -19.83
CA GLN A 134 -15.57 4.92 -21.11
C GLN A 134 -16.57 3.99 -21.82
N GLY A 135 -16.27 2.69 -21.87
CA GLY A 135 -17.15 1.68 -22.46
C GLY A 135 -18.47 1.56 -21.72
N LEU A 136 -18.45 1.63 -20.39
CA LEU A 136 -19.64 1.60 -19.56
C LEU A 136 -20.54 2.82 -19.84
N ILE A 137 -19.97 4.03 -19.89
CA ILE A 137 -20.71 5.26 -20.20
C ILE A 137 -21.33 5.20 -21.60
N GLU A 138 -20.56 4.74 -22.60
CA GLU A 138 -21.06 4.62 -23.96
C GLU A 138 -22.16 3.56 -24.08
N TRP A 139 -22.00 2.41 -23.43
CA TRP A 139 -23.03 1.37 -23.39
C TRP A 139 -24.34 1.90 -22.76
N MET A 140 -24.26 2.62 -21.64
CA MET A 140 -25.44 3.23 -21.00
C MET A 140 -26.13 4.26 -21.92
N ARG A 141 -25.38 5.00 -22.74
CA ARG A 141 -25.95 5.93 -23.72
C ARG A 141 -26.66 5.24 -24.87
N LEU A 142 -26.12 4.10 -25.31
CA LEU A 142 -26.66 3.33 -26.43
C LEU A 142 -27.82 2.43 -26.01
N ASP A 143 -27.93 2.07 -24.73
CA ASP A 143 -29.02 1.25 -24.20
C ASP A 143 -30.32 2.05 -24.01
N VAL A 144 -31.01 2.30 -25.11
CA VAL A 144 -32.26 3.06 -25.16
C VAL A 144 -33.49 2.18 -25.41
N GLY A 145 -34.62 2.60 -24.84
CA GLY A 145 -35.94 2.04 -25.05
C GLY A 145 -36.50 2.39 -26.44
N ALA A 146 -37.65 1.80 -26.78
CA ALA A 146 -38.32 2.08 -28.05
C ALA A 146 -38.79 3.55 -28.18
N ASP A 147 -38.90 4.25 -27.05
CA ASP A 147 -39.24 5.68 -26.95
C ASP A 147 -38.00 6.60 -26.97
N GLY A 148 -36.80 6.04 -27.13
CA GLY A 148 -35.54 6.77 -27.14
C GLY A 148 -35.03 7.19 -25.75
N THR A 149 -35.69 6.76 -24.67
CA THR A 149 -35.23 7.03 -23.30
C THR A 149 -34.18 6.00 -22.87
N PRO A 150 -33.15 6.36 -22.09
CA PRO A 150 -32.21 5.39 -21.54
C PRO A 150 -32.96 4.34 -20.70
N ARG A 151 -32.70 3.05 -20.93
CA ARG A 151 -33.33 1.96 -20.16
C ARG A 151 -32.81 1.88 -18.74
N GLN A 152 -31.63 2.43 -18.49
CA GLN A 152 -30.96 2.44 -17.21
C GLN A 152 -30.28 3.80 -17.03
N GLY A 153 -30.40 4.33 -15.81
CA GLY A 153 -29.57 5.44 -15.38
C GLY A 153 -28.18 4.95 -14.98
N GLY A 154 -27.36 5.87 -14.48
CA GLY A 154 -26.09 5.53 -13.86
C GLY A 154 -25.52 6.70 -13.07
N ALA A 155 -24.86 6.40 -11.95
CA ALA A 155 -23.98 7.34 -11.27
C ALA A 155 -22.61 6.72 -11.04
N LEU A 156 -21.60 7.60 -11.02
CA LEU A 156 -20.22 7.28 -10.73
C LEU A 156 -19.83 7.97 -9.42
N TYR A 157 -19.49 7.19 -8.41
CA TYR A 157 -18.99 7.70 -7.15
C TYR A 157 -17.48 7.62 -7.16
N PHE A 158 -16.81 8.77 -7.18
CA PHE A 158 -15.36 8.88 -7.04
C PHE A 158 -15.04 9.03 -5.56
N LEU A 159 -14.26 8.10 -5.00
CA LEU A 159 -13.84 8.08 -3.60
C LEU A 159 -12.31 8.13 -3.53
N ASP A 160 -11.78 9.02 -2.69
CA ASP A 160 -10.34 9.13 -2.36
C ASP A 160 -10.15 8.68 -0.90
N ILE A 161 -9.30 7.67 -0.67
CA ILE A 161 -9.01 7.19 0.70
C ILE A 161 -7.89 8.05 1.32
N GLU A 162 -8.23 8.78 2.38
CA GLU A 162 -7.29 9.66 3.08
C GLU A 162 -6.19 8.84 3.76
N LYS A 163 -4.92 9.11 3.39
CA LYS A 163 -3.72 8.54 4.02
C LYS A 163 -3.80 7.01 4.13
N ALA A 164 -4.18 6.36 3.02
CA ALA A 164 -4.42 4.92 2.96
C ALA A 164 -3.33 4.09 3.65
N TYR A 165 -2.04 4.42 3.42
CA TYR A 165 -0.92 3.72 4.04
C TYR A 165 -0.77 3.95 5.55
N ASP A 166 -0.95 5.19 6.02
CA ASP A 166 -0.73 5.54 7.44
C ASP A 166 -1.84 4.99 8.34
N ARG A 167 -3.03 4.76 7.79
CA ARG A 167 -4.22 4.36 8.53
C ARG A 167 -4.47 2.86 8.56
N VAL A 168 -3.79 2.06 7.72
CA VAL A 168 -4.03 0.60 7.63
C VAL A 168 -3.98 -0.03 9.01
N HIS A 169 -5.11 -0.62 9.43
CA HIS A 169 -5.16 -1.42 10.65
C HIS A 169 -4.53 -2.80 10.39
N ARG A 170 -3.35 -3.04 10.97
CA ARG A 170 -2.54 -4.25 10.68
C ARG A 170 -3.25 -5.56 11.02
N GLN A 171 -4.05 -5.61 12.09
CA GLN A 171 -4.80 -6.82 12.43
C GLN A 171 -5.88 -7.14 11.39
N TRP A 172 -6.50 -6.10 10.82
CA TRP A 172 -7.45 -6.27 9.72
C TRP A 172 -6.72 -6.79 8.47
N LEU A 173 -5.56 -6.23 8.13
CA LEU A 173 -4.71 -6.72 7.04
C LEU A 173 -4.39 -8.22 7.20
N TYR A 174 -4.03 -8.66 8.41
CA TYR A 174 -3.70 -10.06 8.68
C TYR A 174 -4.93 -10.98 8.55
N ALA A 175 -6.08 -10.56 9.09
CA ALA A 175 -7.32 -11.32 9.01
C ALA A 175 -7.82 -11.44 7.56
N SER A 176 -7.73 -10.36 6.79
CA SER A 176 -8.09 -10.37 5.37
C SER A 176 -7.13 -11.24 4.55
N ALA A 177 -5.82 -11.18 4.82
CA ALA A 177 -4.88 -12.07 4.16
C ALA A 177 -5.16 -13.56 4.50
N GLU A 178 -5.50 -13.87 5.74
CA GLU A 178 -5.93 -15.21 6.10
C GLU A 178 -7.22 -15.62 5.38
N GLY A 179 -8.21 -14.73 5.30
CA GLY A 179 -9.47 -14.94 4.57
C GLY A 179 -9.29 -15.13 3.06
N LEU A 180 -8.27 -14.50 2.47
CA LEU A 180 -7.87 -14.71 1.07
C LEU A 180 -7.08 -16.01 0.85
N GLY A 181 -6.84 -16.79 1.91
CA GLY A 181 -6.17 -18.09 1.84
C GLY A 181 -4.64 -18.02 1.85
N PHE A 182 -4.04 -16.90 2.26
CA PHE A 182 -2.58 -16.83 2.39
C PHE A 182 -2.10 -17.79 3.48
N GLY A 183 -1.23 -18.73 3.12
CA GLY A 183 -0.71 -19.74 4.04
C GLY A 183 0.14 -19.15 5.18
N PRO A 184 0.37 -19.92 6.26
CA PRO A 184 1.00 -19.43 7.50
C PRO A 184 2.41 -18.86 7.30
N ARG A 185 3.16 -19.39 6.32
CA ARG A 185 4.50 -18.88 5.98
C ARG A 185 4.44 -17.49 5.35
N MET A 186 3.47 -17.22 4.49
CA MET A 186 3.31 -15.89 3.89
C MET A 186 2.76 -14.90 4.92
N LEU A 187 1.78 -15.31 5.72
CA LEU A 187 1.26 -14.49 6.83
C LEU A 187 2.36 -14.08 7.80
N ARG A 188 3.29 -14.99 8.14
CA ARG A 188 4.46 -14.64 8.98
C ARG A 188 5.34 -13.58 8.33
N TRP A 189 5.61 -13.70 7.02
CA TRP A 189 6.37 -12.66 6.31
C TRP A 189 5.63 -11.33 6.29
N ILE A 190 4.32 -11.31 6.02
CA ILE A 190 3.50 -10.10 6.08
C ILE A 190 3.65 -9.44 7.46
N ARG A 191 3.42 -10.21 8.53
CA ARG A 191 3.54 -9.73 9.92
C ARG A 191 4.93 -9.20 10.27
N LEU A 192 6.00 -9.85 9.80
CA LEU A 192 7.37 -9.37 9.98
C LEU A 192 7.62 -8.05 9.27
N LEU A 193 7.21 -7.94 8.01
CA LEU A 193 7.43 -6.73 7.22
C LEU A 193 6.61 -5.52 7.70
N THR A 194 5.52 -5.79 8.42
CA THR A 194 4.63 -4.79 9.03
C THR A 194 4.74 -4.76 10.55
N ALA A 195 5.84 -5.28 11.13
CA ALA A 195 6.05 -5.31 12.58
C ALA A 195 6.19 -3.89 13.18
N ASN A 196 6.23 -3.79 14.51
CA ASN A 196 6.44 -2.52 15.18
C ASN A 196 7.84 -1.97 14.87
N GLY A 197 7.90 -0.68 14.56
CA GLY A 197 9.13 0.03 14.26
C GLY A 197 9.30 1.26 15.13
N SER A 198 10.35 2.00 14.84
CA SER A 198 10.56 3.35 15.34
C SER A 198 10.88 4.28 14.17
N ALA A 199 10.43 5.52 14.28
CA ALA A 199 10.76 6.55 13.32
C ALA A 199 11.36 7.77 14.01
N ARG A 200 12.17 8.51 13.24
CA ARG A 200 12.63 9.86 13.55
C ARG A 200 12.23 10.78 12.42
N VAL A 201 11.88 12.02 12.72
CA VAL A 201 11.63 13.03 11.69
C VAL A 201 12.93 13.78 11.41
N CYS A 202 13.29 13.87 10.13
CA CYS A 202 14.41 14.67 9.66
C CYS A 202 13.90 16.00 9.07
N VAL A 203 14.24 17.10 9.73
CA VAL A 203 13.93 18.47 9.28
C VAL A 203 15.23 19.24 9.19
N ASN A 204 15.54 19.76 8.00
CA ASN A 204 16.77 20.53 7.74
C ASN A 204 18.06 19.81 8.18
N GLY A 205 18.11 18.48 8.03
CA GLY A 205 19.25 17.66 8.43
C GLY A 205 19.33 17.32 9.92
N MET A 206 18.41 17.83 10.74
CA MET A 206 18.32 17.49 12.16
C MET A 206 17.27 16.40 12.39
N LEU A 207 17.63 15.41 13.20
CA LEU A 207 16.73 14.33 13.59
C LEU A 207 16.01 14.67 14.89
N SER A 208 14.71 14.38 14.95
CA SER A 208 13.95 14.38 16.20
C SER A 208 14.36 13.21 17.09
N ASP A 209 13.82 13.21 18.32
CA ASP A 209 13.75 12.00 19.13
C ASP A 209 13.00 10.89 18.39
N ALA A 210 13.37 9.66 18.71
CA ALA A 210 12.75 8.47 18.16
C ALA A 210 11.38 8.24 18.82
N PHE A 211 10.37 7.92 18.01
CA PHE A 211 9.04 7.57 18.47
C PHE A 211 8.59 6.23 17.88
N PRO A 212 7.69 5.50 18.57
CA PRO A 212 7.23 4.20 18.09
C PRO A 212 6.25 4.34 16.92
N VAL A 213 6.37 3.45 15.93
CA VAL A 213 5.42 3.30 14.82
C VAL A 213 4.72 1.96 14.98
N LEU A 214 3.47 2.02 15.48
CA LEU A 214 2.70 0.84 15.88
C LEU A 214 1.59 0.46 14.89
N ASN A 215 1.23 1.37 13.97
CA ASN A 215 0.19 1.14 12.98
C ASN A 215 0.56 1.74 11.62
N GLY A 216 -0.20 1.40 10.58
CA GLY A 216 0.07 1.82 9.21
C GLY A 216 1.27 1.11 8.59
N LEU A 217 1.53 1.44 7.33
CA LEU A 217 2.59 0.90 6.50
C LEU A 217 3.54 2.05 6.09
N PRO A 218 4.86 1.90 6.24
CA PRO A 218 5.79 2.98 5.96
C PRO A 218 5.73 3.37 4.47
N GLN A 219 5.45 4.65 4.21
CA GLN A 219 5.39 5.20 2.86
C GLN A 219 6.80 5.27 2.25
N GLY A 220 7.07 4.40 1.27
CA GLY A 220 8.42 4.21 0.71
C GLY A 220 9.01 2.82 0.93
N SER A 221 8.32 1.93 1.64
CA SER A 221 8.59 0.48 1.57
C SER A 221 8.03 -0.12 0.28
N THR A 222 8.73 -1.10 -0.26
CA THR A 222 8.33 -1.87 -1.45
C THR A 222 7.19 -2.87 -1.18
N ALA A 223 6.91 -3.16 0.10
CA ALA A 223 5.82 -4.03 0.52
C ALA A 223 4.52 -3.28 0.86
N SER A 224 4.59 -1.99 1.17
CA SER A 224 3.40 -1.21 1.54
C SER A 224 2.33 -1.13 0.43
N PRO A 225 2.69 -0.84 -0.84
CA PRO A 225 1.71 -0.70 -1.92
C PRO A 225 0.83 -1.95 -2.16
N PRO A 226 1.39 -3.16 -2.37
CA PRO A 226 0.55 -4.34 -2.61
C PRO A 226 -0.17 -4.86 -1.35
N LEU A 227 0.24 -4.47 -0.15
CA LEU A 227 -0.41 -4.89 1.10
C LEU A 227 -1.52 -3.95 1.54
N GLY A 228 -1.46 -2.66 1.19
CA GLY A 228 -2.45 -1.67 1.62
C GLY A 228 -3.77 -1.69 0.85
N GLU A 229 -3.83 -2.36 -0.30
CA GLU A 229 -4.95 -2.29 -1.24
C GLU A 229 -5.75 -3.60 -1.22
N GLN A 230 -6.64 -3.72 -0.25
CA GLN A 230 -7.69 -4.75 -0.21
C GLN A 230 -9.01 -4.01 -0.24
N ALA A 231 -9.69 -3.99 -1.38
CA ALA A 231 -10.91 -3.23 -1.58
C ALA A 231 -12.04 -4.12 -2.13
N PRO A 232 -13.32 -3.75 -1.95
CA PRO A 232 -14.46 -4.44 -2.57
C PRO A 232 -14.38 -4.45 -4.11
N PRO A 233 -15.19 -5.26 -4.82
CA PRO A 233 -15.14 -5.35 -6.29
C PRO A 233 -15.64 -4.05 -6.94
N ALA A 234 -14.70 -3.15 -7.25
CA ALA A 234 -14.94 -1.91 -7.98
C ALA A 234 -13.70 -1.51 -8.79
N ALA A 235 -13.83 -0.48 -9.63
CA ALA A 235 -12.68 0.07 -10.34
C ALA A 235 -11.77 0.83 -9.37
N HIS A 236 -10.62 0.23 -9.06
CA HIS A 236 -9.67 0.71 -8.06
C HIS A 236 -8.30 0.96 -8.69
N HIS A 237 -7.70 2.11 -8.34
CA HIS A 237 -6.29 2.37 -8.60
C HIS A 237 -5.67 3.08 -7.40
N ALA A 238 -4.99 2.32 -6.54
CA ALA A 238 -4.35 2.78 -5.33
C ALA A 238 -5.38 3.34 -4.33
N ASP A 239 -5.31 4.62 -3.98
CA ASP A 239 -6.25 5.31 -3.11
C ASP A 239 -7.52 5.80 -3.83
N ASP A 240 -7.53 5.77 -5.17
CA ASP A 240 -8.67 6.17 -6.00
C ASP A 240 -9.61 4.98 -6.24
N THR A 241 -10.87 5.16 -5.88
CA THR A 241 -11.93 4.16 -6.00
C THR A 241 -13.11 4.73 -6.78
N THR A 242 -13.58 4.03 -7.80
CA THR A 242 -14.79 4.41 -8.54
C THR A 242 -15.86 3.33 -8.37
N LEU A 243 -16.99 3.68 -7.76
CA LEU A 243 -18.17 2.81 -7.64
C LEU A 243 -19.21 3.20 -8.69
N THR A 244 -19.92 2.22 -9.22
CA THR A 244 -21.00 2.42 -10.20
C THR A 244 -22.34 2.04 -9.57
N ALA A 245 -23.34 2.91 -9.69
CA ALA A 245 -24.73 2.63 -9.32
C ALA A 245 -25.60 2.67 -10.57
N ARG A 246 -26.63 1.81 -10.63
CA ARG A 246 -27.64 1.85 -11.69
C ARG A 246 -28.73 2.87 -11.36
N ASP A 247 -29.21 2.85 -10.13
CA ASP A 247 -30.14 3.84 -9.59
C ASP A 247 -29.52 4.51 -8.36
N PRO A 248 -29.09 5.77 -8.44
CA PRO A 248 -28.45 6.47 -7.33
C PRO A 248 -29.34 6.56 -6.08
N ALA A 249 -30.67 6.60 -6.25
CA ALA A 249 -31.61 6.70 -5.13
C ALA A 249 -31.76 5.37 -4.38
N VAL A 250 -31.57 4.24 -5.05
CA VAL A 250 -31.71 2.89 -4.47
C VAL A 250 -30.36 2.30 -4.08
N ASP A 251 -29.39 2.35 -5.00
CA ASP A 251 -28.08 1.73 -4.85
C ASP A 251 -27.12 2.61 -4.03
N GLY A 252 -27.25 3.94 -4.12
CA GLY A 252 -26.38 4.90 -3.44
C GLY A 252 -26.28 4.68 -1.92
N PRO A 253 -27.41 4.58 -1.20
CA PRO A 253 -27.40 4.29 0.25
C PRO A 253 -26.72 2.95 0.59
N VAL A 254 -26.91 1.91 -0.24
CA VAL A 254 -26.32 0.59 -0.04
C VAL A 254 -24.81 0.64 -0.25
N LEU A 255 -24.35 1.30 -1.32
CA LEU A 255 -22.94 1.50 -1.63
C LEU A 255 -22.25 2.29 -0.50
N MET A 256 -22.85 3.38 -0.04
CA MET A 256 -22.28 4.17 1.05
C MET A 256 -22.26 3.41 2.38
N ALA A 257 -23.26 2.58 2.67
CA ALA A 257 -23.25 1.72 3.85
C ALA A 257 -22.12 0.67 3.79
N ALA A 258 -21.85 0.10 2.62
CA ALA A 258 -20.74 -0.82 2.40
C ALA A 258 -19.38 -0.12 2.57
N VAL A 259 -19.21 1.09 2.02
CA VAL A 259 -18.01 1.91 2.20
C VAL A 259 -17.79 2.25 3.68
N GLN A 260 -18.84 2.62 4.41
CA GLN A 260 -18.73 2.90 5.85
C GLN A 260 -18.35 1.64 6.65
N LEU A 261 -18.90 0.48 6.29
CA LEU A 261 -18.51 -0.79 6.92
C LEU A 261 -17.03 -1.10 6.67
N PHE A 262 -16.58 -0.93 5.43
CA PHE A 262 -15.17 -1.07 5.05
C PHE A 262 -14.27 -0.12 5.86
N CYS A 263 -14.62 1.17 5.93
CA CYS A 263 -13.88 2.17 6.69
C CYS A 263 -13.78 1.82 8.18
N ARG A 264 -14.88 1.34 8.79
CA ARG A 264 -14.88 0.88 10.19
C ARG A 264 -13.97 -0.33 10.41
N ALA A 265 -13.93 -1.27 9.47
CA ALA A 265 -13.15 -2.49 9.61
C ALA A 265 -11.65 -2.28 9.34
N SER A 266 -11.32 -1.51 8.29
CA SER A 266 -9.94 -1.27 7.82
C SER A 266 -9.25 -0.09 8.50
N ASN A 267 -10.02 0.75 9.22
CA ASN A 267 -9.63 2.08 9.70
C ASN A 267 -9.38 3.11 8.57
N ALA A 268 -9.82 2.81 7.34
CA ALA A 268 -9.81 3.74 6.23
C ALA A 268 -10.77 4.92 6.48
N CYS A 269 -10.49 6.05 5.81
CA CYS A 269 -11.30 7.25 5.90
C CYS A 269 -11.45 7.84 4.50
N VAL A 270 -12.68 8.14 4.09
CA VAL A 270 -12.95 8.78 2.80
C VAL A 270 -12.65 10.27 2.93
N HIS A 271 -11.94 10.83 1.96
CA HIS A 271 -11.66 12.26 1.88
C HIS A 271 -12.91 13.00 1.35
N PRO A 272 -13.61 13.80 2.18
CA PRO A 272 -14.89 14.37 1.80
C PRO A 272 -14.76 15.38 0.64
N ASP A 273 -13.74 16.24 0.66
CA ASP A 273 -13.61 17.31 -0.36
C ASP A 273 -13.14 16.84 -1.74
N LYS A 274 -12.62 15.61 -1.81
CA LYS A 274 -12.13 15.03 -3.06
C LYS A 274 -13.07 13.97 -3.63
N SER A 275 -13.96 13.46 -2.80
CA SER A 275 -14.95 12.49 -3.23
C SER A 275 -16.13 13.21 -3.87
N LYS A 276 -16.63 12.69 -4.99
CA LYS A 276 -17.70 13.32 -5.77
C LYS A 276 -18.70 12.27 -6.26
N GLU A 277 -19.97 12.65 -6.25
CA GLU A 277 -21.06 11.96 -6.95
C GLU A 277 -21.22 12.48 -8.38
#